data_AF-A0A0U3B1U9-F1
#
_entry.id   AF-A0A0U3B1U9-F1
#
_cell.length_a   1.000
_cell.length_b   1.000
_cell.length_c   1.000
_cell.angle_alpha   90.00
_cell.angle_beta   90.00
_cell.angle_gamma   90.00
#
_symmetry.space_group_name_H-M   'P 1'
#
loop_
_entity.id
_entity.type
_entity.pdbx_description
1 polymer ?
#
loop_
_entity_poly.entity_id
_entity_poly.type
_entity_poly.pdbx_seq_one_letter_code
_entity_poly.pdbx_strand_id
1 'polypeptide(L)'
;MCSGPSCILLVDDGVATGATMRVAIAAARYQQPAKVVVAVPLAPADTAHQLAQEADQLICLATPEPFVAIGHWYRDFPQVTDDQVRAQLAMSQSAS
;
A
#
# COMPACT_ATOMS: atom_id res chain seq x y z
N MET A 1 14.28 3.09 23.26
CA MET A 1 13.17 2.25 22.77
C MET A 1 11.96 3.15 22.60
N CYS A 2 11.49 3.39 21.38
CA CYS A 2 10.31 4.22 21.15
C CYS A 2 9.08 3.48 21.69
N SER A 3 8.64 3.83 22.89
CA SER A 3 7.57 3.16 23.64
C SER A 3 6.17 3.73 23.30
N GLY A 4 6.02 4.36 22.13
CA GLY A 4 4.75 4.95 21.70
C GLY A 4 3.94 4.00 20.81
N PRO A 5 2.62 4.21 20.69
CA PRO A 5 1.79 3.48 19.74
C PRO A 5 2.36 3.60 18.32
N SER A 6 2.61 2.45 17.67
CA SER A 6 3.14 2.39 16.30
C SER A 6 2.00 2.43 15.27
N CYS A 7 2.21 3.14 14.16
CA CYS A 7 1.31 3.12 13.01
C CYS A 7 2.04 2.46 11.85
N ILE A 8 1.40 1.51 11.18
CA ILE A 8 1.91 0.89 9.96
C ILE A 8 1.17 1.49 8.76
N LEU A 9 1.93 2.02 7.81
CA LEU A 9 1.42 2.52 6.54
C LEU A 9 1.76 1.52 5.44
N LEU A 10 0.74 0.94 4.81
CA LEU A 10 0.86 0.06 3.67
C LEU A 10 0.63 0.88 2.40
N VAL A 11 1.62 0.90 1.50
CA VAL A 11 1.61 1.69 0.28
C VAL A 11 1.87 0.77 -0.92
N ASP A 12 1.21 1.05 -2.03
CA ASP A 12 1.43 0.38 -3.32
C ASP A 12 1.22 1.40 -4.46
N ASP A 13 1.62 1.05 -5.69
CA ASP A 13 1.37 1.88 -6.88
C ASP A 13 -0.13 1.91 -7.28
N GLY A 14 -0.89 0.93 -6.83
CA GLY A 14 -2.33 0.93 -6.85
C GLY A 14 -2.85 -0.46 -6.59
N VAL A 15 -4.18 -0.61 -6.49
CA VAL A 15 -4.78 -1.88 -6.12
C VAL A 15 -5.88 -2.26 -7.09
N ALA A 16 -5.65 -3.32 -7.86
CA ALA A 16 -6.66 -3.84 -8.79
C ALA A 16 -7.73 -4.68 -8.07
N THR A 17 -7.34 -5.76 -7.38
CA THR A 17 -8.29 -6.72 -6.74
C THR A 17 -8.27 -6.71 -5.21
N GLY A 18 -7.27 -6.06 -4.61
CA GLY A 18 -7.09 -6.01 -3.16
C GLY A 18 -6.47 -7.25 -2.53
N ALA A 19 -6.34 -8.37 -3.22
CA ALA A 19 -5.93 -9.64 -2.60
C ALA A 19 -4.61 -9.54 -1.82
N THR A 20 -3.56 -9.00 -2.44
CA THR A 20 -2.24 -8.82 -1.80
C THR A 20 -2.31 -7.84 -0.63
N MET A 21 -3.02 -6.73 -0.82
CA MET A 21 -3.16 -5.70 0.22
C MET A 21 -3.88 -6.24 1.47
N ARG A 22 -4.90 -7.09 1.29
CA ARG A 22 -5.63 -7.73 2.40
C ARG A 22 -4.74 -8.68 3.21
N VAL A 23 -3.88 -9.44 2.54
CA VAL A 23 -2.86 -10.26 3.21
C VAL A 23 -1.86 -9.38 3.96
N ALA A 24 -1.44 -8.25 3.38
CA ALA A 24 -0.54 -7.30 4.03
C ALA A 24 -1.17 -6.64 5.26
N ILE A 25 -2.46 -6.27 5.21
CA ILE A 25 -3.22 -5.76 6.37
C ILE A 25 -3.23 -6.81 7.48
N ALA A 26 -3.57 -8.07 7.16
CA ALA A 26 -3.59 -9.15 8.14
C ALA A 26 -2.21 -9.38 8.76
N ALA A 27 -1.15 -9.39 7.94
CA ALA A 27 0.24 -9.51 8.40
C ALA A 27 0.65 -8.34 9.31
N ALA A 28 0.31 -7.10 8.95
CA ALA A 28 0.59 -5.92 9.75
C ALA A 28 -0.11 -5.96 11.11
N ARG A 29 -1.35 -6.44 11.17
CA ARG A 29 -2.12 -6.59 12.42
C ARG A 29 -1.46 -7.54 13.42
N TYR A 30 -0.69 -8.55 12.98
CA TYR A 30 0.07 -9.43 13.89
C TYR A 30 1.13 -8.68 14.71
N GLN A 31 1.62 -7.53 14.24
CA GLN A 31 2.56 -6.69 14.99
C GLN A 31 1.88 -5.82 16.05
N GLN A 32 0.56 -5.92 16.19
CA GLN A 32 -0.28 -5.15 17.10
C GLN A 32 0.00 -3.62 17.04
N PRO A 33 0.06 -3.01 15.85
CA PRO A 33 0.18 -1.56 15.75
C PRO A 33 -1.09 -0.90 16.31
N ALA A 34 -0.97 0.34 16.75
CA ALA A 34 -2.13 1.15 17.11
C ALA A 34 -3.01 1.50 15.91
N LYS A 35 -2.44 1.46 14.69
CA LYS A 35 -3.18 1.71 13.45
C LYS A 35 -2.52 1.05 12.24
N VAL A 36 -3.34 0.52 11.34
CA VAL A 36 -2.97 0.09 9.98
C VAL A 36 -3.68 1.01 8.98
N VAL A 37 -2.90 1.76 8.21
CA VAL A 37 -3.39 2.65 7.15
C VAL A 37 -2.99 2.08 5.81
N VAL A 38 -3.92 2.03 4.86
CA VAL A 38 -3.63 1.75 3.45
C VAL A 38 -3.64 3.07 2.69
N ALA A 39 -2.58 3.37 1.94
CA ALA A 39 -2.49 4.56 1.11
C ALA A 39 -2.07 4.17 -0.32
N VAL A 40 -2.97 4.37 -1.28
CA VAL A 40 -2.80 3.95 -2.66
C VAL A 40 -3.24 5.05 -3.63
N PRO A 41 -2.53 5.26 -4.75
CA PRO A 41 -2.93 6.26 -5.73
C PRO A 41 -4.26 5.95 -6.41
N LEU A 42 -4.54 4.67 -6.72
CA LEU A 42 -5.81 4.28 -7.33
C LEU A 42 -6.27 2.86 -6.99
N ALA A 43 -7.58 2.65 -7.05
CA ALA A 43 -8.23 1.33 -6.98
C ALA A 43 -9.65 1.39 -7.59
N PRO A 44 -10.25 0.28 -8.06
CA PRO A 44 -11.69 0.24 -8.35
C PRO A 44 -12.52 0.63 -7.12
N ALA A 45 -13.68 1.23 -7.33
CA ALA A 45 -14.54 1.71 -6.23
C ALA A 45 -14.90 0.58 -5.25
N ASP A 46 -15.27 -0.60 -5.75
CA ASP A 46 -15.62 -1.76 -4.91
C ASP A 46 -14.41 -2.27 -4.10
N THR A 47 -13.23 -2.31 -4.70
CA THR A 47 -12.00 -2.71 -4.01
C THR A 47 -11.58 -1.69 -2.95
N ALA A 48 -11.70 -0.39 -3.24
CA ALA A 48 -11.48 0.65 -2.25
C ALA A 48 -12.47 0.52 -1.08
N HIS A 49 -13.75 0.26 -1.36
CA HIS A 49 -14.76 0.07 -0.33
C HIS A 49 -14.42 -1.12 0.58
N GLN A 50 -14.02 -2.27 0.00
CA GLN A 50 -13.60 -3.44 0.77
C GLN A 50 -12.38 -3.16 1.64
N LEU A 51 -11.35 -2.50 1.09
CA LEU A 51 -10.14 -2.17 1.86
C LEU A 51 -10.42 -1.19 3.00
N ALA A 52 -11.34 -0.24 2.81
CA ALA A 52 -11.77 0.69 3.86
C ALA A 52 -12.49 0.00 5.03
N GLN A 53 -13.03 -1.21 4.83
CA GLN A 53 -13.62 -2.03 5.89
C GLN A 53 -12.57 -2.86 6.65
N GLU A 54 -11.41 -3.14 6.03
CA GLU A 54 -10.38 -4.02 6.60
C GLU A 54 -9.22 -3.26 7.28
N ALA A 55 -8.85 -2.10 6.75
CA ALA A 55 -7.87 -1.19 7.34
C ALA A 55 -8.54 -0.22 8.31
N ASP A 56 -7.77 0.38 9.23
CA ASP A 56 -8.30 1.42 10.12
C ASP A 56 -8.50 2.75 9.38
N GLN A 57 -7.81 2.92 8.25
CA GLN A 57 -8.03 4.02 7.32
C GLN A 57 -7.57 3.64 5.92
N LEU A 58 -8.35 4.03 4.92
CA LEU A 58 -7.96 4.01 3.51
C LEU A 58 -7.77 5.45 3.02
N ILE A 59 -6.64 5.69 2.34
CA ILE A 59 -6.37 6.88 1.54
C ILE A 59 -6.26 6.41 0.09
N CYS A 60 -7.28 6.67 -0.72
CA CYS A 60 -7.29 6.36 -2.15
C CYS A 60 -7.46 7.65 -2.94
N LEU A 61 -6.49 8.02 -3.79
CA LEU A 61 -6.54 9.31 -4.48
C LEU A 61 -7.54 9.33 -5.65
N ALA A 62 -7.73 8.19 -6.33
CA ALA A 62 -8.66 8.09 -7.45
C ALA A 62 -9.32 6.69 -7.53
N THR A 63 -10.60 6.67 -7.91
CA THR A 63 -11.34 5.44 -8.22
C THR A 63 -11.87 5.50 -9.65
N PRO A 64 -11.02 5.30 -10.67
CA PRO A 64 -11.41 5.52 -12.05
C PRO A 64 -12.42 4.49 -12.54
N GLU A 65 -13.32 4.92 -13.42
CA GLU A 65 -14.33 4.09 -14.09
C GLU A 65 -14.34 4.41 -15.61
N PRO A 66 -14.09 3.43 -16.49
CA PRO A 66 -13.74 2.05 -16.18
C PRO A 66 -12.31 1.92 -15.64
N PHE A 67 -12.11 0.99 -14.71
CA PHE A 67 -10.77 0.57 -14.31
C PHE A 67 -10.19 -0.40 -15.35
N VAL A 68 -9.00 -0.09 -15.87
CA VAL A 68 -8.33 -0.92 -16.90
C VAL A 68 -7.19 -1.73 -16.29
N ALA A 69 -6.12 -1.05 -15.87
CA ALA A 69 -4.95 -1.62 -15.21
C ALA A 69 -4.20 -0.49 -14.51
N ILE A 70 -3.37 -0.79 -13.51
CA ILE A 70 -2.62 0.24 -12.76
C ILE A 70 -1.74 1.08 -13.69
N GLY A 71 -0.90 0.43 -14.49
CA GLY A 71 0.03 1.11 -15.41
C GLY A 71 -0.64 2.00 -16.46
N HIS A 72 -1.95 1.85 -16.73
CA HIS A 72 -2.69 2.75 -17.62
C HIS A 72 -2.79 4.19 -17.07
N TRP A 73 -2.74 4.34 -15.75
CA TRP A 73 -2.91 5.63 -15.07
C TRP A 73 -1.58 6.33 -14.77
N TYR A 74 -0.46 5.73 -15.18
CA TYR A 74 0.86 6.28 -15.06
C TYR A 74 1.39 6.67 -16.44
N ARG A 75 1.93 7.90 -16.55
CA ARG A 75 2.62 8.33 -17.78
C ARG A 75 3.81 7.44 -18.08
N ASP A 76 4.57 7.12 -17.03
CA ASP A 76 5.74 6.26 -17.07
C ASP A 76 5.57 5.17 -16.00
N PHE A 77 5.57 3.91 -16.44
CA PHE A 77 5.40 2.75 -15.56
C PHE A 77 6.46 1.68 -15.85
N PRO A 78 7.76 2.00 -15.68
CA PRO A 78 8.83 1.05 -15.93
C PRO A 78 8.81 -0.07 -14.88
N GLN A 79 9.25 -1.27 -15.29
CA GLN A 79 9.44 -2.37 -14.36
C GLN A 79 10.55 -2.01 -13.35
N VAL A 80 10.25 -2.15 -12.05
CA VAL A 80 11.24 -2.04 -10.98
C VAL A 80 11.97 -3.37 -10.85
N THR A 81 13.31 -3.33 -10.87
CA THR A 81 14.13 -4.54 -10.74
C THR A 81 14.44 -4.86 -9.28
N ASP A 82 14.74 -6.14 -8.99
CA ASP A 82 15.15 -6.56 -7.65
C ASP A 82 16.41 -5.83 -7.14
N ASP A 83 17.33 -5.47 -8.04
CA ASP A 83 18.53 -4.69 -7.68
C ASP A 83 18.15 -3.29 -7.19
N GLN A 84 17.19 -2.63 -7.86
CA GLN A 84 16.68 -1.33 -7.42
C GLN A 84 16.00 -1.46 -6.06
N VAL A 85 15.19 -2.50 -5.84
CA VAL A 85 14.54 -2.75 -4.54
C VAL A 85 15.59 -2.95 -3.44
N ARG A 86 16.59 -3.81 -3.67
CA ARG A 86 17.68 -4.05 -2.71
C ARG A 86 18.44 -2.77 -2.36
N ALA A 87 18.75 -1.95 -3.37
CA ALA A 87 19.43 -0.68 -3.16
C ALA A 87 18.60 0.27 -2.27
N GLN A 88 17.29 0.40 -2.52
CA GLN A 88 16.41 1.24 -1.71
C GLN A 88 16.32 0.74 -0.25
N LEU A 89 16.19 -0.57 -0.04
CA LEU A 89 16.15 -1.17 1.29
C LEU A 89 17.47 -0.99 2.07
N ALA A 90 18.62 -0.99 1.39
CA ALA A 90 19.90 -0.72 2.04
C ALA A 90 20.03 0.75 2.47
N MET A 91 19.56 1.68 1.64
CA MET A 91 19.56 3.10 1.98
C MET A 91 18.63 3.42 3.15
N SER A 92 17.45 2.81 3.22
CA SER A 92 16.49 3.07 4.31
C SER A 92 16.98 2.58 5.68
N GLN A 93 17.72 1.48 5.72
CA GLN A 93 18.33 0.94 6.95
C GLN A 93 19.49 1.81 7.47
N SER A 94 20.15 2.54 6.59
CA SER A 94 21.29 3.40 6.93
C SER A 94 20.87 4.75 7.52
N ALA A 95 19.59 5.10 7.41
CA ALA A 95 19.02 6.38 7.84
C ALA A 95 18.42 6.33 9.27
N SER A 96 18.71 5.28 10.05
CA SER A 96 18.22 5.07 11.42
C SER A 96 19.34 5.17 12.45
#